data_AF-A0A2W5Y6U9-F1
#
_entry.id   AF-A0A2W5Y6U9-F1
#
_cell.length_a   1.000
_cell.length_b   1.000
_cell.length_c   1.000
_cell.angle_alpha   90.00
_cell.angle_beta   90.00
_cell.angle_gamma   90.00
#
_symmetry.space_group_name_H-M   'P 1'
#
loop_
_entity.id
_entity.type
_entity.pdbx_description
1 polymer ?
#
loop_
_entity_poly.entity_id
_entity_poly.type
_entity_poly.pdbx_seq_one_letter_code
_entity_poly.pdbx_strand_id
1 'polypeptide(L)'
;MIALLRTWALLAGGLAGLTLPASPAQAAPPIKHVFIVMLENENAATSFGSSSASPYLARTLPAMGAYVPNYYGTGHVSLDNYVTMVSGQAPNPITQTDCLFYANVVPGVIGPNDQAIGQGCVYPSQVQTIGDQLQVLALPWRGYMESMGANPARESATCGHPALNSQDHTQSATATDQYASRHDPFVYFHSVIDDQVSCDQHVVNLDRLPADLASEQTTPSYSFISPSLCNDGHDATCANGGPGGLKAIDGFLSAWVPRIVASPAFRDGGLLVVTFDESANDNSSCCGEPAGLNTPLAGLGGPGGGKVGAVLVSPYIRGGTVTQTPYNHYSLLRSVEDYFGVAHLGYAAASDLASFGADVFTAPAGDGLPPAPVAGSGPGSGPGCHQLTVGKRRGRLPRGSVLRLVRVVGRARRSHLQLAIGHGATLSLRIDARAGRVVRRTLRLAGCRRYSIALPAGHGRVLLRARVGRASETRTVRY
;
A
#
# COMPACT_ATOMS: atom_id res chain seq x y z
N MET A 1 -81.64 -37.83 19.68
CA MET A 1 -81.92 -36.73 18.73
C MET A 1 -80.59 -36.35 18.08
N ILE A 2 -80.36 -36.72 16.81
CA ILE A 2 -80.18 -35.81 15.63
C ILE A 2 -78.82 -35.07 15.70
N ALA A 3 -77.87 -35.08 14.75
CA ALA A 3 -77.77 -35.51 13.35
C ALA A 3 -76.29 -35.61 12.90
N LEU A 4 -76.09 -36.25 11.74
CA LEU A 4 -74.85 -36.35 10.94
C LEU A 4 -74.27 -34.98 10.53
N LEU A 5 -72.94 -34.91 10.32
CA LEU A 5 -72.32 -33.99 9.34
C LEU A 5 -70.96 -34.51 8.79
N ARG A 6 -71.06 -34.95 7.53
CA ARG A 6 -70.12 -35.05 6.40
C ARG A 6 -68.65 -34.65 6.57
N THR A 7 -67.75 -35.60 6.29
CA THR A 7 -66.34 -35.42 5.92
C THR A 7 -66.19 -34.97 4.46
N TRP A 8 -65.47 -33.88 4.23
CA TRP A 8 -64.96 -33.48 2.90
C TRP A 8 -63.47 -33.86 2.81
N ALA A 9 -63.11 -34.67 1.82
CA ALA A 9 -61.73 -34.94 1.45
C ALA A 9 -61.25 -33.91 0.42
N LEU A 10 -60.21 -33.14 0.74
CA LEU A 10 -59.50 -32.27 -0.20
C LEU A 10 -58.25 -33.00 -0.70
N LEU A 11 -58.24 -33.33 -1.99
CA LEU A 11 -57.06 -33.73 -2.75
C LEU A 11 -56.20 -32.49 -3.00
N ALA A 12 -55.07 -32.37 -2.29
CA ALA A 12 -54.02 -31.41 -2.63
C ALA A 12 -53.06 -32.05 -3.63
N GLY A 13 -53.10 -31.59 -4.89
CA GLY A 13 -52.13 -31.97 -5.91
C GLY A 13 -50.75 -31.36 -5.60
N GLY A 14 -49.74 -32.22 -5.43
CA GLY A 14 -48.36 -31.82 -5.26
C GLY A 14 -47.76 -31.31 -6.56
N LEU A 15 -47.54 -30.00 -6.66
CA LEU A 15 -46.63 -29.40 -7.64
C LEU A 15 -45.20 -29.57 -7.11
N ALA A 16 -44.48 -30.57 -7.64
CA ALA A 16 -43.05 -30.70 -7.44
C ALA A 16 -42.35 -29.54 -8.15
N GLY A 17 -41.99 -28.50 -7.38
CA GLY A 17 -41.16 -27.41 -7.87
C GLY A 17 -39.77 -27.95 -8.23
N LEU A 18 -39.44 -27.91 -9.51
CA LEU A 18 -38.07 -28.09 -10.01
C LEU A 18 -37.20 -26.97 -9.41
N THR A 19 -36.48 -27.27 -8.34
CA THR A 19 -35.41 -26.41 -7.83
C THR A 19 -34.26 -26.48 -8.82
N LEU A 20 -34.06 -25.41 -9.61
CA LEU A 20 -32.85 -25.27 -10.40
C LEU A 20 -31.64 -25.26 -9.43
N PRO A 21 -30.56 -25.98 -9.75
CA PRO A 21 -29.35 -25.92 -8.94
C PRO A 21 -28.84 -24.48 -8.93
N ALA A 22 -28.57 -23.96 -7.72
CA ALA A 22 -27.92 -22.67 -7.57
C ALA A 22 -26.60 -22.69 -8.36
N SER A 23 -26.35 -21.65 -9.16
CA SER A 23 -25.05 -21.46 -9.79
C SER A 23 -23.97 -21.51 -8.71
N PRO A 24 -22.86 -22.26 -8.92
CA PRO A 24 -21.78 -22.27 -7.94
C PRO A 24 -21.32 -20.83 -7.72
N ALA A 25 -21.23 -20.43 -6.44
CA ALA A 25 -20.64 -19.15 -6.08
C ALA A 25 -19.24 -19.09 -6.71
N GLN A 26 -18.95 -18.00 -7.43
CA GLN A 26 -17.63 -17.77 -8.00
C GLN A 26 -16.61 -17.80 -6.86
N ALA A 27 -15.66 -18.73 -6.91
CA ALA A 27 -14.60 -18.80 -5.91
C ALA A 27 -13.86 -17.46 -5.84
N ALA A 28 -13.58 -16.99 -4.62
CA ALA A 28 -12.81 -15.77 -4.41
C ALA A 28 -11.48 -15.84 -5.19
N PRO A 29 -11.01 -14.72 -5.76
CA PRO A 29 -9.71 -14.69 -6.43
C PRO A 29 -8.61 -15.12 -5.46
N PRO A 30 -7.57 -15.83 -5.92
CA PRO A 30 -6.48 -16.31 -5.06
C PRO A 30 -5.50 -15.17 -4.74
N ILE A 31 -5.96 -14.20 -3.95
CA ILE A 31 -5.15 -13.10 -3.45
C ILE A 31 -4.16 -13.64 -2.40
N LYS A 32 -2.88 -13.31 -2.57
CA LYS A 32 -1.79 -13.68 -1.66
C LYS A 32 -1.15 -12.48 -0.98
N HIS A 33 -1.21 -11.31 -1.63
CA HIS A 33 -0.55 -10.08 -1.18
C HIS A 33 -1.50 -8.89 -1.31
N VAL A 34 -1.87 -8.28 -0.18
CA VAL A 34 -2.68 -7.07 -0.11
C VAL A 34 -1.79 -5.89 0.23
N PHE A 35 -1.90 -4.83 -0.57
CA PHE A 35 -1.28 -3.53 -0.35
C PHE A 35 -2.40 -2.51 -0.17
N ILE A 36 -2.43 -1.84 0.97
CA ILE A 36 -3.37 -0.76 1.25
C ILE A 36 -2.55 0.52 1.32
N VAL A 37 -2.88 1.49 0.48
CA VAL A 37 -2.36 2.86 0.61
C VAL A 37 -3.51 3.70 1.17
N MET A 38 -3.34 4.16 2.41
CA MET A 38 -4.31 5.03 3.06
C MET A 38 -3.94 6.49 2.85
N LEU A 39 -4.84 7.25 2.24
CA LEU A 39 -4.72 8.70 2.03
C LEU A 39 -5.62 9.43 3.03
N GLU A 40 -5.55 10.77 3.06
CA GLU A 40 -6.25 11.57 4.07
C GLU A 40 -7.25 12.57 3.49
N ASN A 41 -8.40 12.70 4.16
CA ASN A 41 -9.33 13.84 4.17
C ASN A 41 -9.72 14.42 2.81
N GLU A 42 -10.37 13.62 1.95
CA GLU A 42 -10.86 14.14 0.68
C GLU A 42 -12.13 13.46 0.16
N ASN A 43 -12.99 14.25 -0.45
CA ASN A 43 -14.24 13.76 -1.03
C ASN A 43 -13.99 12.98 -2.32
N ALA A 44 -14.76 11.91 -2.56
CA ALA A 44 -14.69 11.15 -3.82
C ALA A 44 -14.83 12.04 -5.07
N ALA A 45 -15.72 13.02 -5.00
CA ALA A 45 -15.96 13.96 -6.11
C ALA A 45 -14.77 14.87 -6.42
N THR A 46 -13.96 15.22 -5.41
CA THR A 46 -12.73 16.00 -5.61
C THR A 46 -11.60 15.10 -6.10
N SER A 47 -11.36 13.98 -5.39
CA SER A 47 -10.24 13.06 -5.64
C SER A 47 -10.30 12.40 -7.00
N PHE A 48 -11.48 11.94 -7.41
CA PHE A 48 -11.69 11.21 -8.67
C PHE A 48 -12.43 12.04 -9.73
N GLY A 49 -12.73 13.30 -9.42
CA GLY A 49 -13.37 14.23 -10.34
C GLY A 49 -12.53 14.56 -11.57
N SER A 50 -13.17 15.10 -12.61
CA SER A 50 -12.50 15.44 -13.87
C SER A 50 -11.42 16.52 -13.73
N SER A 51 -11.53 17.35 -12.69
CA SER A 51 -10.62 18.44 -12.32
C SER A 51 -9.65 18.08 -11.18
N SER A 52 -9.57 16.80 -10.79
CA SER A 52 -8.66 16.37 -9.72
C SER A 52 -7.22 16.81 -10.00
N ALA A 53 -6.55 17.32 -8.96
CA ALA A 53 -5.13 17.65 -9.02
C ALA A 53 -4.23 16.40 -8.88
N SER A 54 -4.83 15.20 -8.75
CA SER A 54 -4.16 13.90 -8.77
C SER A 54 -4.62 13.06 -9.98
N PRO A 55 -4.18 13.38 -11.22
CA PRO A 55 -4.56 12.62 -12.40
C PRO A 55 -4.12 11.14 -12.35
N TYR A 56 -3.06 10.80 -11.63
CA TYR A 56 -2.65 9.42 -11.42
C TYR A 56 -3.72 8.64 -10.65
N LEU A 57 -4.21 9.20 -9.54
CA LEU A 57 -5.33 8.63 -8.77
C LEU A 57 -6.63 8.65 -9.58
N ALA A 58 -7.00 9.79 -10.18
CA ALA A 58 -8.32 10.00 -10.77
C ALA A 58 -8.50 9.33 -12.15
N ARG A 59 -7.42 9.01 -12.86
CA ARG A 59 -7.48 8.48 -14.23
C ARG A 59 -6.65 7.21 -14.40
N THR A 60 -5.40 7.23 -13.94
CA THR A 60 -4.46 6.14 -14.23
C THR A 60 -4.84 4.88 -13.47
N LEU A 61 -5.08 4.98 -12.17
CA LEU A 61 -5.48 3.83 -11.35
C LEU A 61 -6.86 3.26 -11.77
N PRO A 62 -7.92 4.06 -11.98
CA PRO A 62 -9.19 3.54 -12.50
C PRO A 62 -9.06 2.84 -13.86
N ALA A 63 -8.22 3.35 -14.76
CA ALA A 63 -7.95 2.68 -16.04
C ALA A 63 -7.20 1.35 -15.88
N MET A 64 -6.48 1.16 -14.76
CA MET A 64 -5.74 -0.07 -14.45
C MET A 64 -6.57 -1.09 -13.65
N GLY A 65 -7.67 -0.68 -13.02
CA GLY A 65 -8.41 -1.54 -12.11
C GLY A 65 -9.89 -1.17 -11.97
N ALA A 66 -10.42 -1.29 -10.75
CA ALA A 66 -11.80 -1.01 -10.40
C ALA A 66 -11.91 0.28 -9.59
N TYR A 67 -12.71 1.22 -10.05
CA TYR A 67 -13.12 2.37 -9.28
C TYR A 67 -14.38 2.06 -8.48
N VAL A 68 -14.34 2.35 -7.19
CA VAL A 68 -15.44 2.21 -6.22
C VAL A 68 -15.88 3.61 -5.83
N PRO A 69 -16.81 4.25 -6.57
CA PRO A 69 -17.30 5.57 -6.22
C PRO A 69 -17.99 5.60 -4.86
N ASN A 70 -18.71 4.54 -4.50
CA ASN A 70 -19.50 4.43 -3.28
C ASN A 70 -18.70 3.79 -2.14
N TYR A 71 -17.44 4.21 -1.95
CA TYR A 71 -16.65 3.82 -0.81
C TYR A 71 -16.73 4.90 0.28
N TYR A 72 -16.95 4.48 1.53
CA TYR A 72 -17.22 5.37 2.67
C TYR A 72 -16.23 5.18 3.82
N GLY A 73 -15.89 6.30 4.46
CA GLY A 73 -15.28 6.29 5.79
C GLY A 73 -16.29 5.82 6.84
N THR A 74 -15.79 5.28 7.95
CA THR A 74 -16.60 4.79 9.09
C THR A 74 -16.61 5.80 10.24
N GLY A 75 -15.61 6.68 10.28
CA GLY A 75 -15.43 7.76 11.23
C GLY A 75 -15.10 9.07 10.55
N HIS A 76 -15.07 10.17 11.30
CA HIS A 76 -14.67 11.48 10.77
C HIS A 76 -13.51 12.10 11.58
N VAL A 77 -12.69 11.30 12.25
CA VAL A 77 -11.29 11.72 12.37
C VAL A 77 -10.42 10.57 11.85
N SER A 78 -9.14 10.84 11.60
CA SER A 78 -8.26 9.86 10.98
C SER A 78 -8.18 8.59 11.83
N LEU A 79 -7.79 8.69 13.10
CA LEU A 79 -7.44 7.52 13.91
C LEU A 79 -8.52 6.42 13.94
N ASP A 80 -9.80 6.78 14.10
CA ASP A 80 -10.86 5.78 14.21
C ASP A 80 -11.11 5.01 12.90
N ASN A 81 -10.91 5.63 11.74
CA ASN A 81 -10.93 4.94 10.45
C ASN A 81 -9.77 3.94 10.32
N TYR A 82 -8.56 4.32 10.73
CA TYR A 82 -7.38 3.45 10.67
C TYR A 82 -7.53 2.26 11.62
N VAL A 83 -8.00 2.50 12.86
CA VAL A 83 -8.32 1.47 13.85
C VAL A 83 -9.38 0.50 13.30
N THR A 84 -10.43 1.03 12.68
CA THR A 84 -11.49 0.23 12.05
C THR A 84 -10.90 -0.76 11.05
N MET A 85 -10.00 -0.30 10.19
CA MET A 85 -9.45 -1.12 9.09
C MET A 85 -8.57 -2.28 9.50
N VAL A 86 -8.05 -2.29 10.73
CA VAL A 86 -7.19 -3.38 11.20
C VAL A 86 -7.83 -4.24 12.26
N SER A 87 -8.92 -3.81 12.89
CA SER A 87 -9.49 -4.49 14.07
C SER A 87 -11.02 -4.58 14.08
N GLY A 88 -11.69 -3.87 13.18
CA GLY A 88 -13.16 -3.77 13.16
C GLY A 88 -13.74 -3.09 14.40
N GLN A 89 -12.94 -2.37 15.18
CA GLN A 89 -13.43 -1.58 16.31
C GLN A 89 -14.12 -0.31 15.81
N ALA A 90 -15.29 -0.03 16.36
CA ALA A 90 -16.01 1.21 16.09
C ALA A 90 -15.38 2.41 16.82
N PRO A 91 -15.65 3.63 16.34
CA PRO A 91 -15.13 4.83 16.99
C PRO A 91 -15.56 4.94 18.46
N ASN A 92 -14.71 5.60 19.24
CA ASN A 92 -15.03 6.04 20.60
C ASN A 92 -14.71 7.53 20.74
N PRO A 93 -15.12 8.20 21.84
CA PRO A 93 -14.90 9.63 21.99
C PRO A 93 -13.42 10.08 21.92
N ILE A 94 -12.47 9.23 22.27
CA ILE A 94 -11.04 9.56 22.25
C ILE A 94 -10.44 9.33 20.87
N THR A 95 -10.82 8.26 20.17
CA THR A 95 -10.34 8.05 18.79
C THR A 95 -10.89 9.09 17.83
N GLN A 96 -12.13 9.57 18.03
CA GLN A 96 -12.73 10.74 17.34
C GLN A 96 -12.09 12.08 17.74
N THR A 97 -10.91 12.06 18.36
CA THR A 97 -10.08 13.25 18.60
C THR A 97 -8.62 12.99 18.21
N ASP A 98 -8.36 11.95 17.41
CA ASP A 98 -7.03 11.45 17.06
C ASP A 98 -6.14 11.07 18.25
N CYS A 99 -6.77 10.77 19.40
CA CYS A 99 -6.05 10.44 20.62
C CYS A 99 -4.90 11.40 20.97
N LEU A 100 -5.22 12.69 21.16
CA LEU A 100 -4.23 13.70 21.57
C LEU A 100 -3.43 13.33 22.83
N PHE A 101 -4.01 12.48 23.68
CA PHE A 101 -3.37 11.91 24.86
C PHE A 101 -3.43 10.38 24.81
N TYR A 102 -2.28 9.77 24.59
CA TYR A 102 -2.09 8.35 24.34
C TYR A 102 -2.33 7.53 25.61
N ALA A 103 -3.52 6.96 25.75
CA ALA A 103 -3.96 6.28 26.97
C ALA A 103 -4.80 5.03 26.70
N ASN A 104 -4.76 4.12 27.67
CA ASN A 104 -5.50 2.86 27.63
C ASN A 104 -7.01 3.10 27.55
N VAL A 105 -7.70 2.23 26.81
CA VAL A 105 -9.15 2.13 26.85
C VAL A 105 -9.58 1.65 28.24
N VAL A 106 -10.35 2.47 28.94
CA VAL A 106 -10.89 2.17 30.28
C VAL A 106 -12.43 2.26 30.23
N PRO A 107 -13.18 1.24 30.72
CA PRO A 107 -12.69 0.05 31.43
C PRO A 107 -12.07 -1.03 30.51
N GLY A 108 -12.20 -0.94 29.19
CA GLY A 108 -11.59 -1.89 28.26
C GLY A 108 -12.26 -3.28 28.28
N VAL A 109 -13.56 -3.32 28.58
CA VAL A 109 -14.32 -4.58 28.65
C VAL A 109 -14.72 -5.01 27.24
N ILE A 110 -14.45 -6.25 26.87
CA ILE A 110 -14.84 -6.78 25.54
C ILE A 110 -16.33 -7.10 25.54
N GLY A 111 -17.06 -6.41 24.67
CA GLY A 111 -18.49 -6.59 24.43
C GLY A 111 -18.79 -7.48 23.22
N PRO A 112 -20.06 -7.51 22.78
CA PRO A 112 -20.47 -8.23 21.58
C PRO A 112 -19.69 -7.77 20.33
N ASN A 113 -19.48 -8.70 19.40
CA ASN A 113 -18.69 -8.48 18.17
C ASN A 113 -17.30 -7.89 18.49
N ASP A 114 -16.66 -8.42 19.54
CA ASP A 114 -15.31 -8.05 20.02
C ASP A 114 -15.07 -6.55 20.24
N GLN A 115 -16.12 -5.75 20.43
CA GLN A 115 -15.99 -4.30 20.63
C GLN A 115 -15.48 -3.99 22.04
N ALA A 116 -14.39 -3.25 22.16
CA ALA A 116 -13.92 -2.75 23.45
C ALA A 116 -14.81 -1.61 23.94
N ILE A 117 -15.44 -1.81 25.09
CA ILE A 117 -16.28 -0.83 25.76
C ILE A 117 -15.40 0.02 26.69
N GLY A 118 -15.36 1.32 26.42
CA GLY A 118 -14.61 2.28 27.21
C GLY A 118 -14.16 3.50 26.42
N GLN A 119 -13.30 4.29 27.06
CA GLN A 119 -12.70 5.50 26.49
C GLN A 119 -11.18 5.41 26.59
N GLY A 120 -10.51 5.77 25.51
CA GLY A 120 -9.07 5.70 25.34
C GLY A 120 -8.76 5.32 23.89
N CYS A 121 -7.49 5.11 23.58
CA CYS A 121 -7.10 4.69 22.24
C CYS A 121 -6.15 3.50 22.21
N VAL A 122 -5.52 3.15 23.33
CA VAL A 122 -4.69 1.95 23.42
C VAL A 122 -5.57 0.79 23.89
N TYR A 123 -5.94 -0.08 22.95
CA TYR A 123 -6.85 -1.20 23.15
C TYR A 123 -6.18 -2.33 23.95
N PRO A 124 -6.92 -3.02 24.83
CA PRO A 124 -6.40 -4.14 25.60
C PRO A 124 -6.04 -5.31 24.68
N SER A 125 -5.12 -6.19 25.12
CA SER A 125 -4.55 -7.25 24.27
C SER A 125 -5.57 -8.29 23.78
N GLN A 126 -6.76 -8.34 24.38
CA GLN A 126 -7.88 -9.15 23.89
C GLN A 126 -8.47 -8.63 22.58
N VAL A 127 -8.29 -7.35 22.25
CA VAL A 127 -8.65 -6.80 20.94
C VAL A 127 -7.52 -7.11 19.97
N GLN A 128 -7.81 -7.96 19.00
CA GLN A 128 -6.86 -8.42 18.01
C GLN A 128 -6.95 -7.57 16.74
N THR A 129 -5.88 -7.60 15.97
CA THR A 129 -5.77 -6.98 14.65
C THR A 129 -5.62 -8.04 13.56
N ILE A 130 -5.78 -7.64 12.29
CA ILE A 130 -5.44 -8.48 11.15
C ILE A 130 -3.95 -8.92 11.18
N GLY A 131 -3.07 -8.10 11.76
CA GLY A 131 -1.67 -8.46 11.98
C GLY A 131 -1.52 -9.69 12.90
N ASP A 132 -2.28 -9.71 14.00
CA ASP A 132 -2.30 -10.85 14.93
C ASP A 132 -2.79 -12.13 14.25
N GLN A 133 -3.87 -12.03 13.47
CA GLN A 133 -4.42 -13.17 12.73
C GLN A 133 -3.44 -13.75 11.72
N LEU A 134 -2.74 -12.88 10.97
CA LEU A 134 -1.75 -13.30 9.99
C LEU A 134 -0.51 -13.91 10.66
N GLN A 135 -0.12 -13.40 11.83
CA GLN A 135 0.98 -13.95 12.61
C GLN A 135 0.68 -15.38 13.08
N VAL A 136 -0.56 -15.71 13.46
CA VAL A 136 -0.99 -17.09 13.77
C VAL A 136 -0.83 -18.02 12.57
N LEU A 137 -1.05 -17.52 11.36
CA LEU A 137 -0.85 -18.27 10.11
C LEU A 137 0.59 -18.26 9.59
N ALA A 138 1.52 -17.63 10.30
CA ALA A 138 2.88 -17.36 9.85
C ALA A 138 2.93 -16.63 8.48
N LEU A 139 1.92 -15.82 8.19
CA LEU A 139 1.88 -14.94 7.03
C LEU A 139 2.52 -13.60 7.42
N PRO A 140 3.58 -13.17 6.70
CA PRO A 140 4.26 -11.92 7.04
C PRO A 140 3.35 -10.72 6.80
N TRP A 141 3.33 -9.78 7.73
CA TRP A 141 2.62 -8.51 7.60
C TRP A 141 3.55 -7.33 7.91
N ARG A 142 3.20 -6.14 7.41
CA ARG A 142 3.91 -4.90 7.71
C ARG A 142 2.97 -3.69 7.71
N GLY A 143 3.17 -2.81 8.69
CA GLY A 143 2.79 -1.40 8.62
C GLY A 143 3.99 -0.59 8.13
N TYR A 144 3.83 0.18 7.06
CA TYR A 144 4.84 1.04 6.46
C TYR A 144 4.44 2.50 6.61
N MET A 145 5.14 3.20 7.50
CA MET A 145 4.82 4.58 7.86
C MET A 145 5.88 5.52 7.29
N GLU A 146 5.50 6.42 6.39
CA GLU A 146 6.46 7.38 5.84
C GLU A 146 6.91 8.38 6.91
N SER A 147 8.19 8.73 6.89
CA SER A 147 8.84 9.65 7.84
C SER A 147 8.98 9.16 9.28
N MET A 148 8.48 7.98 9.66
CA MET A 148 8.67 7.44 11.03
C MET A 148 10.15 7.34 11.41
N GLY A 149 10.52 7.90 12.55
CA GLY A 149 11.90 7.93 13.05
C GLY A 149 12.77 9.01 12.44
N ALA A 150 12.20 9.94 11.67
CA ALA A 150 12.95 11.08 11.15
C ALA A 150 13.49 11.97 12.28
N ASN A 151 12.77 12.02 13.42
CA ASN A 151 13.24 12.64 14.64
C ASN A 151 13.20 11.67 15.84
N PRO A 152 14.35 11.08 16.23
CA PRO A 152 14.43 10.16 17.37
C PRO A 152 14.02 10.74 18.73
N ALA A 153 13.85 12.06 18.84
CA ALA A 153 13.34 12.70 20.06
C ALA A 153 11.81 12.75 20.12
N ARG A 154 11.12 12.44 19.01
CA ARG A 154 9.66 12.49 18.88
C ARG A 154 9.06 11.09 18.84
N GLU A 155 9.70 10.16 18.13
CA GLU A 155 9.32 8.75 18.09
C GLU A 155 10.50 7.81 17.76
N SER A 156 10.30 6.51 17.95
CA SER A 156 11.24 5.46 17.51
C SER A 156 11.21 5.27 15.99
N ALA A 157 12.30 4.75 15.41
CA ALA A 157 12.39 4.47 13.96
C ALA A 157 11.67 3.19 13.50
N THR A 158 11.21 2.41 14.46
CA THR A 158 10.31 1.25 14.31
C THR A 158 9.35 1.27 15.48
N CYS A 159 8.12 0.81 15.28
CA CYS A 159 7.09 0.84 16.31
C CYS A 159 6.99 2.24 16.97
N GLY A 160 6.96 3.30 16.15
CA GLY A 160 7.04 4.67 16.63
C GLY A 160 5.72 5.15 17.23
N HIS A 161 5.61 5.21 18.56
CA HIS A 161 4.41 5.71 19.22
C HIS A 161 4.73 6.48 20.51
N PRO A 162 3.80 7.31 21.01
CA PRO A 162 3.96 7.99 22.29
C PRO A 162 4.07 6.99 23.46
N ALA A 163 4.68 7.43 24.56
CA ALA A 163 4.66 6.65 25.80
C ALA A 163 3.22 6.57 26.34
N LEU A 164 2.88 5.47 27.02
CA LEU A 164 1.56 5.35 27.63
C LEU A 164 1.33 6.44 28.69
N ASN A 165 0.12 7.02 28.69
CA ASN A 165 -0.30 8.17 29.47
C ASN A 165 0.54 9.43 29.19
N SER A 166 0.80 9.72 27.92
CA SER A 166 1.50 10.94 27.52
C SER A 166 0.81 11.64 26.35
N GLN A 167 1.14 12.92 26.17
CA GLN A 167 0.65 13.67 25.03
C GLN A 167 1.30 13.17 23.74
N ASP A 168 0.49 13.02 22.68
CA ASP A 168 1.03 12.69 21.38
C ASP A 168 1.65 13.95 20.73
N HIS A 169 2.98 13.98 20.66
CA HIS A 169 3.73 15.03 19.99
C HIS A 169 3.82 14.84 18.48
N THR A 170 3.28 13.74 17.97
CA THR A 170 3.20 13.46 16.54
C THR A 170 2.03 14.12 15.83
N GLN A 171 1.13 14.76 16.60
CA GLN A 171 -0.09 15.36 16.09
C GLN A 171 0.11 16.50 15.07
N SER A 172 1.29 17.11 15.05
CA SER A 172 1.63 18.15 14.08
C SER A 172 2.95 17.85 13.39
N ALA A 173 2.97 18.06 12.07
CA ALA A 173 4.16 17.97 11.25
C ALA A 173 5.19 19.06 11.62
N THR A 174 6.46 18.74 11.42
CA THR A 174 7.58 19.68 11.43
C THR A 174 8.26 19.66 10.06
N ALA A 175 9.09 20.66 9.76
CA ALA A 175 9.83 20.71 8.50
C ALA A 175 10.77 19.50 8.28
N THR A 176 11.14 18.79 9.34
CA THR A 176 12.08 17.66 9.30
C THR A 176 11.46 16.31 9.62
N ASP A 177 10.20 16.28 10.06
CA ASP A 177 9.51 15.07 10.46
C ASP A 177 7.99 15.27 10.33
N GLN A 178 7.36 14.40 9.55
CA GLN A 178 5.96 14.47 9.16
C GLN A 178 5.24 13.14 9.44
N TYR A 179 5.81 12.29 10.28
CA TYR A 179 5.12 11.11 10.81
C TYR A 179 4.02 11.52 11.78
N ALA A 180 2.90 10.80 11.76
CA ALA A 180 1.78 10.96 12.68
C ALA A 180 1.33 9.58 13.18
N SER A 181 1.38 9.37 14.50
CA SER A 181 1.03 8.09 15.10
C SER A 181 -0.43 7.74 14.87
N ARG A 182 -1.33 8.74 14.82
CA ARG A 182 -2.75 8.55 14.45
C ARG A 182 -2.99 7.90 13.08
N HIS A 183 -2.01 7.91 12.17
CA HIS A 183 -2.11 7.25 10.86
C HIS A 183 -1.39 5.88 10.85
N ASP A 184 -0.91 5.40 12.00
CA ASP A 184 -0.39 4.06 12.24
C ASP A 184 -1.33 3.31 13.20
N PRO A 185 -2.23 2.47 12.69
CA PRO A 185 -3.22 1.84 13.55
C PRO A 185 -2.62 0.80 14.49
N PHE A 186 -1.50 0.16 14.12
CA PHE A 186 -1.00 -1.01 14.84
C PHE A 186 -0.46 -0.67 16.22
N VAL A 187 0.05 0.55 16.41
CA VAL A 187 0.60 0.95 17.70
C VAL A 187 -0.48 1.09 18.77
N TYR A 188 -1.75 1.23 18.40
CA TYR A 188 -2.86 1.40 19.35
C TYR A 188 -3.36 0.10 19.99
N PHE A 189 -2.66 -1.02 19.86
CA PHE A 189 -3.11 -2.31 20.39
C PHE A 189 -2.03 -2.97 21.25
N HIS A 190 -2.37 -3.29 22.51
CA HIS A 190 -1.48 -4.04 23.39
C HIS A 190 -1.10 -5.43 22.84
N SER A 191 -1.92 -6.02 21.96
CA SER A 191 -1.55 -7.26 21.24
C SER A 191 -0.29 -7.09 20.38
N VAL A 192 0.00 -5.87 19.92
CA VAL A 192 1.15 -5.52 19.10
C VAL A 192 2.28 -4.90 19.93
N ILE A 193 2.00 -3.84 20.69
CA ILE A 193 3.07 -3.01 21.32
C ILE A 193 3.73 -3.65 22.54
N ASP A 194 3.09 -4.61 23.21
CA ASP A 194 3.67 -5.25 24.40
C ASP A 194 4.79 -6.24 24.04
N ASP A 195 4.83 -6.73 22.80
CA ASP A 195 5.99 -7.44 22.23
C ASP A 195 6.79 -6.46 21.33
N GLN A 196 7.68 -5.70 21.97
CA GLN A 196 8.51 -4.71 21.28
C GLN A 196 9.29 -5.30 20.09
N VAL A 197 9.81 -6.53 20.22
CA VAL A 197 10.62 -7.14 19.16
C VAL A 197 9.73 -7.47 17.95
N SER A 198 8.52 -7.98 18.19
CA SER A 198 7.55 -8.19 17.14
C SER A 198 7.11 -6.85 16.53
N CYS A 199 6.75 -5.86 17.35
CA CYS A 199 6.33 -4.56 16.85
C CYS A 199 7.41 -3.88 16.00
N ASP A 200 8.67 -3.88 16.44
CA ASP A 200 9.80 -3.31 15.71
C ASP A 200 10.04 -3.98 14.35
N GLN A 201 9.73 -5.28 14.27
CA GLN A 201 9.81 -5.99 13.01
C GLN A 201 8.67 -5.59 12.09
N HIS A 202 7.44 -5.47 12.59
CA HIS A 202 6.24 -5.34 11.76
C HIS A 202 5.84 -3.90 11.43
N VAL A 203 6.12 -2.95 12.31
CA VAL A 203 5.78 -1.53 12.16
C VAL A 203 7.06 -0.76 11.85
N VAL A 204 7.23 -0.40 10.58
CA VAL A 204 8.51 0.08 10.03
C VAL A 204 8.35 1.32 9.17
N ASN A 205 9.46 2.05 8.97
CA ASN A 205 9.48 3.16 8.04
C ASN A 205 9.25 2.67 6.60
N LEU A 206 8.51 3.44 5.80
CA LEU A 206 8.24 3.16 4.38
C LEU A 206 9.50 2.90 3.53
N ASP A 207 10.67 3.45 3.88
CA ASP A 207 11.96 3.20 3.21
C ASP A 207 12.37 1.72 3.20
N ARG A 208 11.73 0.89 4.03
CA ARG A 208 11.90 -0.56 4.04
C ARG A 208 11.24 -1.25 2.84
N LEU A 209 10.11 -0.74 2.37
CA LEU A 209 9.26 -1.37 1.34
C LEU A 209 10.03 -1.80 0.06
N PRO A 210 10.96 -1.00 -0.51
CA PRO A 210 11.71 -1.42 -1.70
C PRO A 210 12.53 -2.71 -1.52
N ALA A 211 13.04 -2.97 -0.32
CA ALA A 211 13.79 -4.19 -0.04
C ALA A 211 12.83 -5.39 0.04
N ASP A 212 11.67 -5.20 0.65
CA ASP A 212 10.69 -6.25 0.85
C ASP A 212 9.99 -6.61 -0.49
N LEU A 213 9.76 -5.64 -1.39
CA LEU A 213 9.25 -5.86 -2.75
C LEU A 213 10.22 -6.60 -3.70
N ALA A 214 11.46 -6.90 -3.27
CA ALA A 214 12.49 -7.47 -4.16
C ALA A 214 12.18 -8.91 -4.62
N SER A 215 11.40 -9.65 -3.83
CA SER A 215 10.99 -11.03 -4.13
C SER A 215 9.64 -11.35 -3.48
N GLU A 216 8.96 -12.38 -3.97
CA GLU A 216 7.73 -12.89 -3.35
C GLU A 216 7.97 -13.28 -1.88
N GLN A 217 9.10 -13.93 -1.60
CA GLN A 217 9.44 -14.42 -0.26
C GLN A 217 9.67 -13.30 0.77
N THR A 218 10.08 -12.13 0.31
CA THR A 218 10.33 -10.96 1.19
C THR A 218 9.15 -10.01 1.27
N THR A 219 8.18 -10.15 0.36
CA THR A 219 7.02 -9.26 0.33
C THR A 219 5.97 -9.76 1.33
N PRO A 220 5.47 -8.93 2.24
CA PRO A 220 4.42 -9.33 3.17
C PRO A 220 3.15 -9.76 2.43
N SER A 221 2.39 -10.67 3.03
CA SER A 221 1.01 -10.97 2.63
C SER A 221 0.10 -9.78 2.86
N TYR A 222 0.37 -8.96 3.88
CA TYR A 222 -0.40 -7.74 4.16
C TYR A 222 0.55 -6.55 4.37
N SER A 223 0.35 -5.50 3.59
CA SER A 223 1.13 -4.25 3.62
C SER A 223 0.19 -3.07 3.77
N PHE A 224 0.14 -2.47 4.96
CA PHE A 224 -0.54 -1.19 5.18
C PHE A 224 0.47 -0.07 4.98
N ILE A 225 0.18 0.89 4.12
CA ILE A 225 1.09 1.97 3.73
C ILE A 225 0.40 3.29 4.06
N SER A 226 1.01 4.04 4.98
CA SER A 226 0.58 5.38 5.36
C SER A 226 1.62 6.41 4.87
N PRO A 227 1.27 7.31 3.94
CA PRO A 227 2.10 8.45 3.60
C PRO A 227 2.23 9.41 4.79
N SER A 228 3.21 10.29 4.72
CA SER A 228 3.42 11.33 5.73
C SER A 228 2.37 12.44 5.59
N LEU A 229 2.25 13.30 6.59
CA LEU A 229 1.36 14.48 6.59
C LEU A 229 1.55 15.45 5.40
N CYS A 230 2.62 15.29 4.63
CA CYS A 230 2.83 16.02 3.39
C CYS A 230 2.26 15.33 2.16
N ASN A 231 2.30 14.00 2.14
CA ASN A 231 2.03 13.17 0.97
C ASN A 231 0.68 12.46 1.04
N ASP A 232 0.01 12.47 2.19
CA ASP A 232 -1.28 11.81 2.42
C ASP A 232 -2.47 12.57 1.83
N GLY A 233 -2.33 13.89 1.63
CA GLY A 233 -3.34 14.75 1.04
C GLY A 233 -4.02 15.71 2.01
N HIS A 234 -3.78 15.58 3.31
CA HIS A 234 -4.47 16.36 4.33
C HIS A 234 -4.16 17.86 4.22
N ASP A 235 -2.87 18.20 4.24
CA ASP A 235 -2.42 19.58 4.28
C ASP A 235 -2.17 20.11 2.86
N ALA A 236 -2.76 21.26 2.52
CA ALA A 236 -2.54 21.89 1.21
C ALA A 236 -1.06 22.29 0.96
N THR A 237 -0.28 22.49 2.02
CA THR A 237 1.14 22.81 1.99
C THR A 237 1.84 22.05 3.10
N CYS A 238 2.91 21.36 2.75
CA CYS A 238 3.69 20.59 3.71
C CYS A 238 4.41 21.50 4.71
N ALA A 239 4.75 20.99 5.89
CA ALA A 239 5.46 21.75 6.92
C ALA A 239 6.86 22.23 6.48
N ASN A 240 7.44 21.60 5.45
CA ASN A 240 8.70 22.02 4.83
C ASN A 240 8.53 23.07 3.70
N GLY A 241 7.31 23.55 3.46
CA GLY A 241 6.96 24.52 2.41
C GLY A 241 6.76 23.91 1.01
N GLY A 242 6.83 22.59 0.88
CA GLY A 242 6.54 21.87 -0.36
C GLY A 242 5.04 21.81 -0.69
N PRO A 243 4.68 21.42 -1.93
CA PRO A 243 3.27 21.23 -2.30
C PRO A 243 2.69 20.03 -1.54
N GLY A 244 1.55 20.22 -0.89
CA GLY A 244 0.77 19.16 -0.25
C GLY A 244 -0.49 18.78 -1.06
N GLY A 245 -1.51 18.26 -0.39
CA GLY A 245 -2.81 17.93 -0.96
C GLY A 245 -2.75 16.88 -2.08
N LEU A 246 -3.77 16.89 -2.94
CA LEU A 246 -3.88 15.98 -4.10
C LEU A 246 -2.64 15.98 -5.03
N LYS A 247 -1.86 17.07 -5.09
CA LYS A 247 -0.62 17.11 -5.88
C LYS A 247 0.48 16.25 -5.25
N ALA A 248 0.59 16.26 -3.93
CA ALA A 248 1.54 15.41 -3.23
C ALA A 248 1.13 13.94 -3.33
N ILE A 249 -0.18 13.64 -3.19
CA ILE A 249 -0.74 12.31 -3.47
C ILE A 249 -0.34 11.83 -4.87
N ASP A 250 -0.51 12.67 -5.90
CA ASP A 250 -0.13 12.31 -7.28
C ASP A 250 1.34 11.90 -7.40
N GLY A 251 2.23 12.70 -6.80
CA GLY A 251 3.66 12.42 -6.75
C GLY A 251 3.99 11.14 -5.98
N PHE A 252 3.34 10.93 -4.83
CA PHE A 252 3.52 9.74 -4.01
C PHE A 252 3.07 8.47 -4.75
N LEU A 253 1.83 8.45 -5.25
CA LEU A 253 1.26 7.29 -5.93
C LEU A 253 2.01 6.98 -7.24
N SER A 254 2.37 8.00 -8.02
CA SER A 254 3.15 7.80 -9.26
C SER A 254 4.57 7.29 -8.99
N ALA A 255 5.11 7.49 -7.79
CA ALA A 255 6.40 6.95 -7.38
C ALA A 255 6.33 5.52 -6.84
N TRP A 256 5.29 5.20 -6.05
CA TRP A 256 5.18 3.95 -5.30
C TRP A 256 4.38 2.87 -6.01
N VAL A 257 3.23 3.21 -6.60
CA VAL A 257 2.37 2.21 -7.26
C VAL A 257 3.11 1.45 -8.36
N PRO A 258 3.91 2.08 -9.26
CA PRO A 258 4.68 1.34 -10.26
C PRO A 258 5.67 0.34 -9.67
N ARG A 259 6.18 0.58 -8.45
CA ARG A 259 7.11 -0.34 -7.77
C ARG A 259 6.35 -1.55 -7.21
N ILE A 260 5.19 -1.30 -6.60
CA ILE A 260 4.31 -2.33 -6.05
C ILE A 260 3.82 -3.23 -7.19
N VAL A 261 3.20 -2.68 -8.23
CA VAL A 261 2.60 -3.48 -9.32
C VAL A 261 3.63 -4.20 -10.19
N ALA A 262 4.89 -3.75 -10.18
CA ALA A 262 5.99 -4.42 -10.86
C ALA A 262 6.67 -5.52 -10.02
N SER A 263 6.37 -5.61 -8.72
CA SER A 263 6.97 -6.60 -7.83
C SER A 263 6.57 -8.03 -8.23
N PRO A 264 7.42 -9.04 -7.95
CA PRO A 264 7.07 -10.44 -8.18
C PRO A 264 5.80 -10.86 -7.44
N ALA A 265 5.68 -10.47 -6.16
CA ALA A 265 4.53 -10.75 -5.31
C ALA A 265 3.22 -10.21 -5.88
N PHE A 266 3.20 -8.97 -6.38
CA PHE A 266 1.96 -8.42 -6.93
C PHE A 266 1.48 -9.16 -8.18
N ARG A 267 2.41 -9.65 -9.01
CA ARG A 267 2.07 -10.44 -10.19
C ARG A 267 1.55 -11.84 -9.85
N ASP A 268 1.92 -12.34 -8.68
CA ASP A 268 1.46 -13.61 -8.14
C ASP A 268 0.40 -13.38 -7.05
N GLY A 269 -0.75 -12.86 -7.47
CA GLY A 269 -1.89 -12.70 -6.57
C GLY A 269 -1.91 -11.42 -5.75
N GLY A 270 -1.45 -10.30 -6.31
CA GLY A 270 -1.51 -8.98 -5.67
C GLY A 270 -2.88 -8.31 -5.74
N LEU A 271 -3.23 -7.59 -4.68
CA LEU A 271 -4.29 -6.61 -4.62
C LEU A 271 -3.74 -5.30 -4.06
N LEU A 272 -3.87 -4.21 -4.80
CA LEU A 272 -3.61 -2.86 -4.32
C LEU A 272 -4.95 -2.17 -4.11
N VAL A 273 -5.15 -1.60 -2.93
CA VAL A 273 -6.28 -0.73 -2.57
C VAL A 273 -5.72 0.66 -2.27
N VAL A 274 -6.28 1.68 -2.91
CA VAL A 274 -5.98 3.08 -2.59
C VAL A 274 -7.31 3.75 -2.25
N THR A 275 -7.41 4.30 -1.04
CA THR A 275 -8.61 4.99 -0.52
C THR A 275 -8.20 6.07 0.47
N PHE A 276 -9.18 6.75 1.06
CA PHE A 276 -8.99 7.74 2.11
C PHE A 276 -9.69 7.27 3.38
N ASP A 277 -9.31 7.84 4.50
CA ASP A 277 -9.92 7.62 5.81
C ASP A 277 -11.32 8.25 5.90
N GLU A 278 -11.48 9.50 5.49
CA GLU A 278 -12.73 10.23 5.60
C GLU A 278 -12.89 11.35 4.57
N SER A 279 -14.13 11.82 4.47
CA SER A 279 -14.55 12.87 3.56
C SER A 279 -14.41 14.23 4.23
N ALA A 280 -13.92 15.23 3.49
CA ALA A 280 -13.67 16.56 4.05
C ALA A 280 -14.94 17.32 4.51
N ASN A 281 -16.12 16.97 4.01
CA ASN A 281 -17.37 17.67 4.34
C ASN A 281 -18.65 16.82 4.18
N ASP A 282 -18.51 15.49 4.18
CA ASP A 282 -19.62 14.54 4.13
C ASP A 282 -19.49 13.61 5.33
N ASN A 283 -20.61 13.33 6.00
CA ASN A 283 -20.67 12.44 7.17
C ASN A 283 -21.69 11.31 6.98
N SER A 284 -22.06 11.04 5.72
CA SER A 284 -22.90 9.91 5.36
C SER A 284 -22.20 8.57 5.61
N SER A 285 -22.99 7.52 5.82
CA SER A 285 -22.51 6.15 5.98
C SER A 285 -23.19 5.23 4.98
N CYS A 286 -22.72 3.99 4.88
CA CYS A 286 -23.32 2.95 4.06
C CYS A 286 -23.40 1.62 4.82
N CYS A 287 -23.83 0.58 4.10
CA CYS A 287 -23.42 -0.78 4.42
C CYS A 287 -23.95 -1.32 5.76
N GLY A 288 -25.06 -0.75 6.25
CA GLY A 288 -25.67 -1.17 7.52
C GLY A 288 -24.81 -0.88 8.74
N GLU A 289 -23.86 0.07 8.64
CA GLU A 289 -22.89 0.37 9.69
C GLU A 289 -23.56 0.54 11.07
N PRO A 290 -23.22 -0.34 12.05
CA PRO A 290 -23.81 -0.25 13.38
C PRO A 290 -23.31 1.00 14.11
N ALA A 291 -24.19 1.62 14.90
CA ALA A 291 -23.74 2.59 15.89
C ALA A 291 -22.80 1.90 16.90
N GLY A 292 -21.64 2.52 17.16
CA GLY A 292 -20.66 1.99 18.10
C GLY A 292 -21.20 1.95 19.53
N LEU A 293 -20.71 1.00 20.33
CA LEU A 293 -21.09 0.89 21.75
C LEU A 293 -20.61 2.08 22.59
N ASN A 294 -19.60 2.81 22.12
CA ASN A 294 -18.98 3.93 22.82
C ASN A 294 -19.47 5.30 22.35
N THR A 295 -20.04 5.39 21.14
CA THR A 295 -20.54 6.64 20.54
C THR A 295 -21.71 6.37 19.60
N PRO A 296 -22.83 7.12 19.69
CA PRO A 296 -23.97 6.93 18.81
C PRO A 296 -23.77 7.53 17.41
N LEU A 297 -22.83 8.47 17.28
CA LEU A 297 -22.45 9.11 16.02
C LEU A 297 -20.97 8.86 15.82
N ALA A 298 -20.63 8.10 14.79
CA ALA A 298 -19.28 7.70 14.46
C ALA A 298 -18.53 8.80 13.70
N GLY A 299 -19.25 9.61 12.92
CA GLY A 299 -18.71 10.78 12.24
C GLY A 299 -18.94 12.09 12.98
N LEU A 300 -18.44 13.19 12.43
CA LEU A 300 -18.55 14.55 12.97
C LEU A 300 -20.00 15.03 12.84
N GLY A 301 -20.82 14.66 13.83
CA GLY A 301 -22.26 14.94 13.85
C GLY A 301 -23.09 14.09 12.88
N GLY A 302 -22.54 12.97 12.39
CA GLY A 302 -23.21 12.09 11.43
C GLY A 302 -22.92 10.61 11.67
N PRO A 303 -23.60 9.72 10.91
CA PRO A 303 -23.50 8.28 11.11
C PRO A 303 -22.21 7.65 10.59
N GLY A 304 -21.35 8.34 9.83
CA GLY A 304 -20.06 7.82 9.35
C GLY A 304 -19.15 8.90 8.76
N GLY A 305 -18.12 8.46 8.03
CA GLY A 305 -17.04 9.31 7.51
C GLY A 305 -17.26 9.91 6.13
N GLY A 306 -18.44 9.72 5.53
CA GLY A 306 -18.75 10.24 4.22
C GLY A 306 -18.08 9.49 3.07
N LYS A 307 -18.38 9.94 1.86
CA LYS A 307 -18.01 9.26 0.62
C LYS A 307 -16.63 9.69 0.11
N VAL A 308 -15.64 8.84 0.35
CA VAL A 308 -14.23 9.06 -0.03
C VAL A 308 -13.83 8.45 -1.37
N GLY A 309 -14.51 7.37 -1.78
CA GLY A 309 -14.14 6.61 -2.96
C GLY A 309 -12.88 5.76 -2.77
N ALA A 310 -12.72 4.74 -3.63
CA ALA A 310 -11.54 3.89 -3.63
C ALA A 310 -11.21 3.43 -5.04
N VAL A 311 -9.96 3.01 -5.25
CA VAL A 311 -9.54 2.31 -6.47
C VAL A 311 -8.75 1.07 -6.12
N LEU A 312 -9.10 -0.04 -6.76
CA LEU A 312 -8.50 -1.35 -6.54
C LEU A 312 -7.82 -1.82 -7.82
N VAL A 313 -6.58 -2.32 -7.73
CA VAL A 313 -5.81 -2.82 -8.87
C VAL A 313 -5.33 -4.24 -8.55
N SER A 314 -5.53 -5.17 -9.46
CA SER A 314 -5.15 -6.58 -9.29
C SER A 314 -5.10 -7.30 -10.63
N PRO A 315 -4.30 -8.38 -10.80
CA PRO A 315 -4.44 -9.32 -11.91
C PRO A 315 -5.87 -9.82 -12.12
N TYR A 316 -6.71 -9.83 -11.07
CA TYR A 316 -8.08 -10.36 -11.13
C TYR A 316 -9.15 -9.30 -11.40
N ILE A 317 -8.76 -8.07 -11.72
CA ILE A 317 -9.68 -6.95 -11.98
C ILE A 317 -9.44 -6.44 -13.40
N ARG A 318 -10.48 -6.37 -14.22
CA ARG A 318 -10.39 -5.73 -15.54
C ARG A 318 -10.25 -4.22 -15.37
N GLY A 319 -9.23 -3.63 -15.99
CA GLY A 319 -9.06 -2.17 -15.99
C GLY A 319 -10.29 -1.42 -16.52
N GLY A 320 -10.64 -0.30 -15.88
CA GLY A 320 -11.84 0.49 -16.18
C GLY A 320 -13.13 -0.06 -15.57
N THR A 321 -13.04 -1.04 -14.66
CA THR A 321 -14.20 -1.53 -13.91
C THR A 321 -14.75 -0.41 -13.03
N VAL A 322 -16.08 -0.32 -12.92
CA VAL A 322 -16.75 0.58 -11.98
C VAL A 322 -17.85 -0.20 -11.28
N THR A 323 -17.77 -0.30 -9.96
CA THR A 323 -18.83 -0.90 -9.15
C THR A 323 -19.81 0.17 -8.64
N GLN A 324 -21.06 -0.21 -8.40
CA GLN A 324 -22.03 0.61 -7.69
C GLN A 324 -22.33 0.09 -6.28
N THR A 325 -21.81 -1.09 -5.94
CA THR A 325 -21.93 -1.66 -4.59
C THR A 325 -21.28 -0.70 -3.59
N PRO A 326 -21.98 -0.32 -2.52
CA PRO A 326 -21.37 0.49 -1.49
C PRO A 326 -20.45 -0.38 -0.63
N TYR A 327 -19.31 0.19 -0.24
CA TYR A 327 -18.34 -0.42 0.67
C TYR A 327 -17.84 0.60 1.68
N ASN A 328 -17.35 0.15 2.82
CA ASN A 328 -16.69 0.97 3.84
C ASN A 328 -15.44 0.28 4.39
N HIS A 329 -14.79 0.87 5.40
CA HIS A 329 -13.60 0.30 6.02
C HIS A 329 -13.80 -1.09 6.63
N TYR A 330 -14.97 -1.37 7.22
CA TYR A 330 -15.28 -2.74 7.66
C TYR A 330 -15.34 -3.71 6.48
N SER A 331 -15.91 -3.28 5.35
CA SER A 331 -15.99 -4.10 4.13
C SER A 331 -14.60 -4.46 3.61
N LEU A 332 -13.66 -3.52 3.67
CA LEU A 332 -12.26 -3.76 3.32
C LEU A 332 -11.61 -4.78 4.25
N LEU A 333 -11.74 -4.61 5.58
CA LEU A 333 -11.19 -5.58 6.55
C LEU A 333 -11.79 -6.98 6.32
N ARG A 334 -13.11 -7.09 6.20
CA ARG A 334 -13.81 -8.35 5.90
C ARG A 334 -13.28 -9.02 4.64
N SER A 335 -13.06 -8.22 3.59
CA SER A 335 -12.52 -8.74 2.32
C SER A 335 -11.12 -9.30 2.49
N VAL A 336 -10.27 -8.62 3.25
CA VAL A 336 -8.90 -9.07 3.54
C VAL A 336 -8.92 -10.37 4.34
N GLU A 337 -9.78 -10.45 5.35
CA GLU A 337 -9.96 -11.64 6.18
C GLU A 337 -10.45 -12.84 5.35
N ASP A 338 -11.39 -12.62 4.43
CA ASP A 338 -11.88 -13.64 3.49
C ASP A 338 -10.76 -14.21 2.61
N TYR A 339 -9.85 -13.36 2.09
CA TYR A 339 -8.75 -13.82 1.24
C TYR A 339 -7.75 -14.70 1.99
N PHE A 340 -7.50 -14.40 3.26
CA PHE A 340 -6.57 -15.16 4.08
C PHE A 340 -7.24 -16.31 4.85
N GLY A 341 -8.57 -16.43 4.76
CA GLY A 341 -9.32 -17.50 5.41
C GLY A 341 -9.30 -17.41 6.94
N VAL A 342 -9.25 -16.19 7.48
CA VAL A 342 -9.29 -15.92 8.92
C VAL A 342 -10.69 -15.49 9.36
N ALA A 343 -10.96 -15.53 10.67
CA ALA A 343 -12.25 -15.09 11.21
C ALA A 343 -12.42 -13.58 11.05
N HIS A 344 -13.66 -13.10 10.97
CA HIS A 344 -13.92 -11.67 10.88
C HIS A 344 -13.80 -10.99 12.24
N LEU A 345 -13.00 -9.93 12.34
CA LEU A 345 -12.81 -9.14 13.55
C LEU A 345 -13.88 -8.07 13.69
N GLY A 346 -14.33 -7.82 14.92
CA GLY A 346 -15.13 -6.65 15.21
C GLY A 346 -16.43 -6.60 14.39
N TYR A 347 -16.75 -5.41 13.86
CA TYR A 347 -17.88 -5.23 12.96
C TYR A 347 -17.63 -5.68 11.51
N ALA A 348 -16.43 -6.17 11.14
CA ALA A 348 -16.25 -6.89 9.88
C ALA A 348 -17.08 -8.19 9.85
N ALA A 349 -17.43 -8.73 11.03
CA ALA A 349 -18.28 -9.90 11.21
C ALA A 349 -19.79 -9.64 11.00
N ALA A 350 -20.22 -8.39 10.75
CA ALA A 350 -21.62 -8.06 10.54
C ALA A 350 -22.21 -8.86 9.35
N SER A 351 -23.34 -9.54 9.56
CA SER A 351 -23.85 -10.54 8.61
C SER A 351 -24.23 -9.97 7.23
N ASP A 352 -24.62 -8.70 7.18
CA ASP A 352 -25.06 -7.96 6.00
C ASP A 352 -23.95 -7.14 5.32
N LEU A 353 -22.74 -7.15 5.90
CA LEU A 353 -21.59 -6.45 5.34
C LEU A 353 -21.06 -7.19 4.11
N ALA A 354 -20.88 -6.46 3.01
CA ALA A 354 -20.39 -7.01 1.76
C ALA A 354 -18.85 -7.02 1.71
N SER A 355 -18.27 -8.15 1.29
CA SER A 355 -16.87 -8.21 0.86
C SER A 355 -16.76 -7.83 -0.62
N PHE A 356 -15.58 -7.40 -1.08
CA PHE A 356 -15.34 -7.16 -2.50
C PHE A 356 -15.57 -8.45 -3.29
N GLY A 357 -16.53 -8.41 -4.21
CA GLY A 357 -17.01 -9.60 -4.92
C GLY A 357 -16.76 -9.54 -6.42
N ALA A 358 -17.62 -10.24 -7.15
CA ALA A 358 -17.57 -10.32 -8.61
C ALA A 358 -17.83 -8.96 -9.30
N ASP A 359 -18.37 -7.98 -8.59
CA ASP A 359 -18.51 -6.60 -9.03
C ASP A 359 -17.16 -5.85 -9.11
N VAL A 360 -16.18 -6.27 -8.30
CA VAL A 360 -14.80 -5.78 -8.32
C VAL A 360 -13.92 -6.70 -9.17
N PHE A 361 -13.94 -8.01 -8.91
CA PHE A 361 -13.06 -9.00 -9.55
C PHE A 361 -13.59 -9.51 -10.89
N THR A 362 -13.61 -8.60 -11.86
CA THR A 362 -14.18 -8.81 -13.20
C THR A 362 -13.26 -9.54 -14.18
N ALA A 363 -12.10 -10.02 -13.73
CA ALA A 363 -11.15 -10.82 -14.51
C ALA A 363 -10.66 -12.05 -13.73
N PRO A 364 -11.54 -12.99 -13.37
CA PRO A 364 -11.22 -14.12 -12.48
C PRO A 364 -10.12 -15.05 -13.01
N ALA A 365 -9.80 -14.99 -14.31
CA ALA A 365 -8.70 -15.76 -14.91
C ALA A 365 -7.30 -15.18 -14.62
N GLY A 366 -7.20 -14.00 -13.99
CA GLY A 366 -5.92 -13.35 -13.70
C GLY A 366 -5.32 -12.58 -14.88
N ASP A 367 -6.14 -12.23 -15.88
CA ASP A 367 -5.78 -11.49 -17.10
C ASP A 367 -6.26 -10.02 -17.08
N GLY A 368 -6.67 -9.53 -15.90
CA GLY A 368 -7.28 -8.22 -15.71
C GLY A 368 -6.32 -7.03 -15.75
N LEU A 369 -5.07 -7.26 -15.35
CA LEU A 369 -4.04 -6.25 -15.57
C LEU A 369 -3.79 -6.14 -17.08
N PRO A 370 -3.93 -4.94 -17.68
CA PRO A 370 -3.37 -4.74 -19.00
C PRO A 370 -1.88 -5.11 -18.93
N PRO A 371 -1.28 -5.67 -20.01
CA PRO A 371 0.15 -5.93 -20.03
C PRO A 371 0.83 -4.65 -19.58
N ALA A 372 1.52 -4.73 -18.42
CA ALA A 372 2.20 -3.59 -17.80
C ALA A 372 2.82 -2.80 -18.94
N PRO A 373 2.49 -1.51 -19.11
CA PRO A 373 2.71 -0.80 -20.37
C PRO A 373 4.06 -1.23 -20.89
N VAL A 374 4.04 -2.03 -21.97
CA VAL A 374 5.26 -2.42 -22.66
C VAL A 374 5.87 -1.08 -22.95
N ALA A 375 6.98 -0.73 -22.27
CA ALA A 375 7.56 0.59 -22.37
C ALA A 375 7.59 0.93 -23.86
N GLY A 376 6.73 1.88 -24.25
CA GLY A 376 6.17 1.91 -25.60
C GLY A 376 7.24 1.75 -26.65
N SER A 377 7.00 0.88 -27.62
CA SER A 377 7.65 0.88 -28.92
C SER A 377 7.24 2.16 -29.69
N GLY A 378 7.62 3.31 -29.16
CA GLY A 378 8.00 4.50 -29.93
C GLY A 378 9.54 4.56 -29.98
N PRO A 379 10.14 5.20 -30.97
CA PRO A 379 11.57 5.06 -31.23
C PRO A 379 12.42 5.66 -30.08
N GLY A 380 12.81 4.79 -29.15
CA GLY A 380 14.00 4.93 -28.30
C GLY A 380 13.87 5.79 -27.04
N SER A 381 13.34 5.24 -25.94
CA SER A 381 13.82 5.56 -24.58
C SER A 381 13.25 4.58 -23.55
N GLY A 382 14.13 3.88 -22.82
CA GLY A 382 13.78 3.03 -21.68
C GLY A 382 13.53 3.83 -20.39
N PRO A 383 13.13 3.16 -19.29
CA PRO A 383 12.59 3.81 -18.09
C PRO A 383 13.57 4.78 -17.43
N GLY A 384 13.02 5.95 -17.11
CA GLY A 384 13.63 7.15 -16.53
C GLY A 384 14.94 6.94 -15.77
N CYS A 385 16.05 7.19 -16.44
CA CYS A 385 17.19 7.75 -15.75
C CYS A 385 16.92 9.25 -15.64
N HIS A 386 16.64 9.71 -14.42
CA HIS A 386 16.83 11.13 -14.14
C HIS A 386 18.29 11.45 -14.46
N GLN A 387 18.53 12.38 -15.39
CA GLN A 387 19.87 12.88 -15.62
C GLN A 387 20.34 13.49 -14.31
N LEU A 388 21.21 12.79 -13.59
CA LEU A 388 21.89 13.36 -12.45
C LEU A 388 22.67 14.57 -12.96
N THR A 389 22.41 15.75 -12.42
CA THR A 389 23.18 16.95 -12.75
C THR A 389 24.56 16.80 -12.11
N VAL A 390 25.51 16.25 -12.88
CA VAL A 390 26.92 16.26 -12.49
C VAL A 390 27.45 17.65 -12.79
N GLY A 391 27.43 18.53 -11.77
CA GLY A 391 27.96 19.89 -11.91
C GLY A 391 29.40 19.89 -12.45
N LYS A 392 29.81 20.97 -13.15
CA LYS A 392 31.16 21.15 -13.72
C LYS A 392 32.23 21.27 -12.62
N ARG A 393 32.49 20.19 -11.88
CA ARG A 393 33.52 20.09 -10.85
C ARG A 393 34.87 19.71 -11.47
N ARG A 394 35.96 19.93 -10.74
CA ARG A 394 37.30 19.39 -11.04
C ARG A 394 37.60 18.26 -10.05
N GLY A 395 38.26 17.18 -10.47
CA GLY A 395 38.72 16.11 -9.56
C GLY A 395 37.99 14.77 -9.68
N ARG A 396 38.01 13.97 -8.61
CA ARG A 396 37.42 12.61 -8.57
C ARG A 396 35.95 12.67 -8.18
N LEU A 397 35.09 12.02 -8.95
CA LEU A 397 33.66 11.89 -8.64
C LEU A 397 33.41 10.71 -7.69
N PRO A 398 32.40 10.79 -6.81
CA PRO A 398 31.94 9.66 -6.01
C PRO A 398 31.56 8.45 -6.88
N ARG A 399 31.63 7.25 -6.30
CA ARG A 399 31.19 6.03 -6.98
C ARG A 399 29.68 6.08 -7.20
N GLY A 400 29.22 5.72 -8.40
CA GLY A 400 27.81 5.70 -8.77
C GLY A 400 27.29 7.00 -9.38
N SER A 401 28.06 8.09 -9.33
CA SER A 401 27.66 9.40 -9.88
C SER A 401 27.55 9.41 -11.41
N VAL A 402 28.34 8.59 -12.11
CA VAL A 402 28.29 8.43 -13.57
C VAL A 402 28.05 6.97 -13.93
N LEU A 403 28.79 6.04 -13.32
CA LEU A 403 28.67 4.59 -13.55
C LEU A 403 27.68 3.98 -12.53
N ARG A 404 26.39 3.95 -12.87
CA ARG A 404 25.33 3.44 -11.98
C ARG A 404 25.36 1.92 -11.82
N LEU A 405 25.68 1.21 -12.90
CA LEU A 405 25.86 -0.24 -12.90
C LEU A 405 27.18 -0.56 -13.59
N VAL A 406 27.96 -1.47 -13.02
CA VAL A 406 29.08 -2.13 -13.69
C VAL A 406 29.11 -3.56 -13.19
N ARG A 407 28.79 -4.51 -14.07
CA ARG A 407 28.86 -5.94 -13.77
C ARG A 407 29.31 -6.73 -14.99
N VAL A 408 29.90 -7.88 -14.72
CA VAL A 408 30.26 -8.86 -15.76
C VAL A 408 29.17 -9.92 -15.77
N VAL A 409 28.73 -10.32 -16.95
CA VAL A 409 27.67 -11.31 -17.14
C VAL A 409 28.10 -12.31 -18.22
N GLY A 410 27.75 -13.58 -18.03
CA GLY A 410 28.15 -14.66 -18.92
C GLY A 410 29.22 -15.57 -18.31
N ARG A 411 29.61 -16.60 -19.06
CA ARG A 411 30.62 -17.61 -18.67
C ARG A 411 31.95 -17.29 -19.35
N ALA A 412 33.07 -17.78 -18.82
CA ALA A 412 34.45 -17.41 -19.18
C ALA A 412 34.78 -17.34 -20.70
N ARG A 413 34.05 -18.04 -21.58
CA ARG A 413 34.25 -17.99 -23.05
C ARG A 413 33.40 -16.92 -23.77
N ARG A 414 32.38 -16.35 -23.14
CA ARG A 414 31.45 -15.34 -23.69
C ARG A 414 31.01 -14.36 -22.59
N SER A 415 31.97 -13.67 -21.99
CA SER A 415 31.71 -12.67 -20.95
C SER A 415 31.39 -11.32 -21.57
N HIS A 416 30.41 -10.61 -21.01
CA HIS A 416 30.04 -9.25 -21.37
C HIS A 416 30.12 -8.34 -20.15
N LEU A 417 30.69 -7.17 -20.33
CA LEU A 417 30.61 -6.08 -19.36
C LEU A 417 29.32 -5.32 -19.59
N GLN A 418 28.36 -5.45 -18.68
CA GLN A 418 27.17 -4.61 -18.64
C GLN A 418 27.46 -3.36 -17.79
N LEU A 419 27.14 -2.20 -18.35
CA LEU A 419 27.27 -0.93 -17.67
C LEU A 419 26.06 -0.03 -17.89
N ALA A 420 25.67 0.75 -16.88
CA ALA A 420 24.63 1.77 -16.98
C ALA A 420 25.20 3.14 -16.62
N ILE A 421 24.90 4.14 -17.46
CA ILE A 421 25.42 5.50 -17.32
C ILE A 421 24.29 6.46 -16.91
N GLY A 422 24.49 7.22 -15.84
CA GLY A 422 23.53 8.22 -15.34
C GLY A 422 23.63 9.59 -16.02
N HIS A 423 24.76 9.91 -16.65
CA HIS A 423 25.02 11.20 -17.29
C HIS A 423 26.00 11.07 -18.47
N GLY A 424 25.85 11.87 -19.53
CA GLY A 424 26.71 11.78 -20.72
C GLY A 424 28.20 11.92 -20.38
N ALA A 425 29.01 10.95 -20.81
CA ALA A 425 30.41 10.86 -20.37
C ALA A 425 31.32 10.26 -21.44
N THR A 426 32.61 10.58 -21.36
CA THR A 426 33.65 9.85 -22.09
C THR A 426 34.18 8.70 -21.23
N LEU A 427 33.94 7.47 -21.65
CA LEU A 427 34.43 6.27 -20.99
C LEU A 427 35.76 5.81 -21.60
N SER A 428 36.80 5.74 -20.79
CA SER A 428 38.05 5.05 -21.12
C SER A 428 38.05 3.67 -20.46
N LEU A 429 38.25 2.64 -21.26
CA LEU A 429 38.29 1.23 -20.87
C LEU A 429 39.71 0.69 -21.08
N ARG A 430 40.25 0.02 -20.07
CA ARG A 430 41.45 -0.81 -20.20
C ARG A 430 41.12 -2.22 -19.73
N ILE A 431 41.19 -3.18 -20.64
CA ILE A 431 40.97 -4.60 -20.38
C ILE A 431 42.33 -5.27 -20.36
N ASP A 432 42.74 -5.79 -19.20
CA ASP A 432 43.95 -6.59 -19.04
C ASP A 432 43.51 -8.07 -18.96
N ALA A 433 43.64 -8.83 -20.07
CA ALA A 433 43.36 -10.26 -20.08
C ALA A 433 44.58 -11.06 -19.57
N ARG A 434 44.37 -12.20 -18.89
CA ARG A 434 45.47 -13.04 -18.37
C ARG A 434 46.48 -13.49 -19.43
N ALA A 435 46.06 -13.61 -20.70
CA ALA A 435 46.94 -13.96 -21.82
C ALA A 435 47.86 -12.79 -22.28
N GLY A 436 48.11 -11.78 -21.45
CA GLY A 436 48.96 -10.62 -21.76
C GLY A 436 48.34 -9.59 -22.72
N ARG A 437 47.15 -9.87 -23.28
CA ARG A 437 46.48 -8.97 -24.22
C ARG A 437 45.82 -7.80 -23.49
N VAL A 438 46.32 -6.59 -23.72
CA VAL A 438 45.74 -5.34 -23.22
C VAL A 438 44.91 -4.68 -24.32
N VAL A 439 43.61 -4.50 -24.08
CA VAL A 439 42.72 -3.75 -24.99
C VAL A 439 42.38 -2.42 -24.37
N ARG A 440 42.61 -1.32 -25.09
CA ARG A 440 42.20 0.03 -24.70
C ARG A 440 41.12 0.54 -25.63
N ARG A 441 40.03 1.06 -25.08
CA ARG A 441 38.95 1.69 -25.86
C ARG A 441 38.52 2.98 -25.20
N THR A 442 38.17 3.97 -26.01
CA THR A 442 37.53 5.19 -25.54
C THR A 442 36.21 5.34 -26.27
N LEU A 443 35.13 5.53 -25.53
CA LEU A 443 33.77 5.62 -26.04
C LEU A 443 33.11 6.89 -25.51
N ARG A 444 32.40 7.63 -26.38
CA ARG A 444 31.47 8.67 -25.92
C ARG A 444 30.12 8.01 -25.69
N LEU A 445 29.66 8.06 -24.45
CA LEU A 445 28.41 7.43 -24.03
C LEU A 445 27.38 8.52 -23.76
N ALA A 446 26.19 8.34 -24.31
CA ALA A 446 25.03 9.13 -23.95
C ALA A 446 24.62 8.78 -22.51
N GLY A 447 24.15 9.79 -21.78
CA GLY A 447 23.55 9.59 -20.47
C GLY A 447 22.30 8.72 -20.57
N CYS A 448 21.91 8.11 -19.46
CA CYS A 448 20.65 7.39 -19.35
C CYS A 448 20.51 6.19 -20.30
N ARG A 449 21.62 5.51 -20.55
CA ARG A 449 21.67 4.30 -21.37
C ARG A 449 22.44 3.17 -20.70
N ARG A 450 22.07 1.95 -21.06
CA ARG A 450 22.83 0.73 -20.77
C ARG A 450 23.68 0.37 -21.98
N TYR A 451 24.90 -0.10 -21.71
CA TYR A 451 25.82 -0.59 -22.72
C TYR A 451 26.28 -2.00 -22.35
N SER A 452 26.51 -2.81 -23.37
CA SER A 452 27.10 -4.13 -23.25
C SER A 452 28.37 -4.16 -24.09
N ILE A 453 29.50 -4.50 -23.48
CA ILE A 453 30.79 -4.59 -24.15
C ILE A 453 31.27 -6.03 -24.03
N ALA A 454 31.47 -6.69 -25.17
CA ALA A 454 32.07 -8.03 -25.19
C ALA A 454 33.48 -7.99 -24.60
N LEU A 455 33.77 -8.93 -23.71
CA LEU A 455 35.09 -9.12 -23.12
C LEU A 455 35.81 -10.27 -23.85
N PRO A 456 37.16 -10.22 -23.95
CA PRO A 456 37.94 -11.35 -24.43
C PRO A 456 37.64 -12.62 -23.64
N ALA A 457 37.86 -13.80 -24.23
CA ALA A 457 37.73 -15.06 -23.52
C ALA A 457 38.82 -15.19 -22.42
N GLY A 458 38.45 -15.81 -21.30
CA GLY A 458 39.32 -16.06 -20.15
C GLY A 458 39.16 -15.04 -19.03
N HIS A 459 39.97 -15.20 -17.98
CA HIS A 459 39.92 -14.33 -16.80
C HIS A 459 40.78 -13.08 -16.96
N GLY A 460 40.34 -11.98 -16.35
CA GLY A 460 41.08 -10.73 -16.43
C GLY A 460 40.53 -9.63 -15.53
N ARG A 461 41.01 -8.41 -15.79
CA ARG A 461 40.59 -7.21 -15.09
C ARG A 461 40.22 -6.12 -16.08
N VAL A 462 39.16 -5.40 -15.77
CA VAL A 462 38.71 -4.23 -16.52
C VAL A 462 38.79 -3.00 -15.63
N LEU A 463 39.55 -2.00 -16.06
CA LEU A 463 39.58 -0.67 -15.48
C LEU A 463 38.71 0.26 -16.34
N LEU A 464 37.68 0.83 -15.73
CA LEU A 464 36.77 1.80 -16.31
C LEU A 464 37.05 3.18 -15.72
N ARG A 465 37.19 4.20 -16.57
CA ARG A 465 37.24 5.60 -16.16
C ARG A 465 36.24 6.42 -16.95
N ALA A 466 35.19 6.90 -16.31
CA ALA A 466 34.17 7.77 -16.93
C ALA A 466 34.49 9.24 -16.60
N ARG A 467 34.55 10.11 -17.63
CA ARG A 467 34.83 11.54 -17.49
C ARG A 467 33.66 12.41 -17.91
N VAL A 468 33.34 13.41 -17.09
CA VAL A 468 32.41 14.51 -17.39
C VAL A 468 33.17 15.82 -17.17
N GLY A 469 33.40 16.58 -18.24
CA GLY A 469 34.29 17.75 -18.19
C GLY A 469 35.70 17.40 -17.69
N ARG A 470 36.14 18.05 -16.60
CA ARG A 470 37.44 17.79 -15.94
C ARG A 470 37.33 16.83 -14.74
N ALA A 471 36.16 16.29 -14.44
CA ALA A 471 35.94 15.35 -13.35
C ALA A 471 35.89 13.89 -13.85
N SER A 472 36.23 12.92 -12.99
CA SER A 472 36.18 11.51 -13.38
C SER A 472 35.82 10.54 -12.25
N GLU A 473 35.01 9.52 -12.57
CA GLU A 473 34.76 8.33 -11.75
C GLU A 473 35.55 7.14 -12.30
N THR A 474 36.14 6.31 -11.43
CA THR A 474 36.88 5.10 -11.81
C THR A 474 36.33 3.87 -11.11
N ARG A 475 36.11 2.78 -11.86
CA ARG A 475 35.71 1.45 -11.34
C ARG A 475 36.62 0.36 -11.91
N THR A 476 36.85 -0.68 -11.11
CA THR A 476 37.63 -1.84 -11.51
C THR A 476 36.79 -3.09 -11.27
N VAL A 477 36.66 -3.95 -12.28
CA VAL A 477 35.95 -5.23 -12.15
C VAL A 477 36.81 -6.38 -12.67
N ARG A 478 36.61 -7.57 -12.11
CA ARG A 478 37.23 -8.81 -12.58
C ARG A 478 36.19 -9.61 -13.36
N TYR A 479 36.63 -10.35 -14.37
CA TYR A 479 35.80 -11.25 -15.19
C TYR A 479 36.48 -12.60 -15.39
#